data_AF-A0A554MZX4-F1
#
_entry.id   AF-A0A554MZX4-F1
#
_cell.length_a   1.000
_cell.length_b   1.000
_cell.length_c   1.000
_cell.angle_alpha   90.00
_cell.angle_beta   90.00
_cell.angle_gamma   90.00
#
_symmetry.space_group_name_H-M   'P 1'
#
loop_
_entity.id
_entity.type
_entity.pdbx_description
1 polymer ?
#
loop_
_entity_poly.entity_id
_entity_poly.type
_entity_poly.pdbx_seq_one_letter_code
_entity_poly.pdbx_strand_id
1 'polypeptide(L)'
;MGARARTRSAAAVATALGVVLALAACTSPPPPAGSESALAKLITRIERLPGVDTADGEVRPVDAKDDRNHWIASLEVTTDTTDLAVAERIRHTAARGVTGTTLTVSVDVPRGRASAPVIIDPMDADVVELAGRLRAEPFVRRLWLTPSDATIRLVQGISFSDAVEQARPILDDHPASLLRGDVSVGITATQPGRALLRTIDGFVGDGHHDVEQLYYSPGTTYADAAQAPADTAQAPTGTAAEAERPYLSISGERLGAVADVLVRTKDEAADAHRAPRTAFSVGLDGTSGWLGLPLDAEKPQDATAPGTPTSGPSPTPWVPADVSDRAATLRAFLERSADAAGVPATVTTGTEQCAPTGSSWSPDATGTRATASSVVPVFQIVDDAQEPFDAVTALWTSEGFRVSGRAMGRDYWSSSTGADPATASIRGTVDGLSLSAESVCVP
;
A
#
# COMPACT_ATOMS: atom_id res chain seq x y z
N MET A 1 -44.78 -60.52 -31.18
CA MET A 1 -43.48 -60.62 -30.48
C MET A 1 -42.97 -59.21 -30.24
N GLY A 2 -42.62 -58.85 -29.00
CA GLY A 2 -41.90 -57.62 -28.72
C GLY A 2 -42.43 -56.82 -27.55
N ALA A 3 -41.84 -57.03 -26.37
CA ALA A 3 -41.78 -56.02 -25.31
C ALA A 3 -40.64 -56.36 -24.34
N ARG A 4 -39.47 -55.80 -24.59
CA ARG A 4 -38.42 -55.58 -23.58
C ARG A 4 -37.86 -54.19 -23.80
N ALA A 5 -38.01 -53.34 -22.78
CA ALA A 5 -36.91 -52.58 -22.17
C ALA A 5 -37.50 -51.47 -21.28
N ARG A 6 -37.77 -51.81 -20.01
CA ARG A 6 -37.69 -50.84 -18.91
C ARG A 6 -36.25 -50.83 -18.44
N THR A 7 -35.60 -49.67 -18.51
CA THR A 7 -34.58 -49.14 -17.55
C THR A 7 -33.78 -48.07 -18.27
N ARG A 8 -33.93 -46.80 -17.86
CA ARG A 8 -32.95 -45.68 -17.97
C ARG A 8 -33.63 -44.37 -17.57
N SER A 9 -33.96 -44.23 -16.29
CA SER A 9 -34.43 -42.95 -15.71
C SER A 9 -33.72 -42.59 -14.41
N ALA A 10 -32.53 -43.13 -14.18
CA ALA A 10 -31.73 -42.87 -12.97
C ALA A 10 -30.42 -42.11 -13.23
N ALA A 11 -30.03 -41.90 -14.49
CA ALA A 11 -28.75 -41.29 -14.83
C ALA A 11 -28.78 -39.75 -15.00
N ALA A 12 -29.95 -39.14 -15.12
CA ALA A 12 -30.07 -37.71 -15.41
C ALA A 12 -30.13 -36.80 -14.16
N VAL A 13 -30.43 -37.36 -12.97
CA VAL A 13 -30.53 -36.58 -11.72
C VAL A 13 -29.17 -36.44 -11.01
N ALA A 14 -28.25 -37.39 -11.21
CA ALA A 14 -26.93 -37.36 -10.58
C ALA A 14 -25.97 -36.35 -11.23
N THR A 15 -26.10 -36.10 -12.54
CA THR A 15 -25.23 -35.19 -13.29
C THR A 15 -25.56 -33.71 -13.08
N ALA A 16 -26.83 -33.39 -12.79
CA ALA A 16 -27.24 -32.02 -12.46
C ALA A 16 -26.75 -31.58 -11.07
N LEU A 17 -26.60 -32.51 -10.12
CA LEU A 17 -26.08 -32.20 -8.78
C LEU A 17 -24.55 -31.94 -8.77
N GLY A 18 -23.80 -32.60 -9.66
CA GLY A 18 -22.34 -32.44 -9.76
C GLY A 18 -21.90 -31.10 -10.37
N VAL A 19 -22.68 -30.55 -11.31
CA VAL A 19 -22.37 -29.26 -11.96
C VAL A 19 -22.67 -28.08 -11.04
N VAL A 20 -23.67 -28.18 -10.15
CA VAL A 20 -23.94 -27.17 -9.12
C VAL A 20 -22.85 -27.14 -8.03
N LEU A 21 -22.24 -28.28 -7.72
CA LEU A 21 -21.12 -28.36 -6.76
C LEU A 21 -19.77 -27.93 -7.36
N ALA A 22 -19.56 -28.06 -8.67
CA ALA A 22 -18.33 -27.61 -9.34
C ALA A 22 -18.30 -26.08 -9.59
N LEU A 23 -19.45 -25.42 -9.69
CA LEU A 23 -19.55 -23.95 -9.81
C LEU A 23 -19.45 -23.21 -8.47
N ALA A 24 -19.55 -23.92 -7.33
CA ALA A 24 -19.38 -23.33 -6.00
C ALA A 24 -17.90 -23.09 -5.61
N ALA A 25 -16.93 -23.63 -6.36
CA ALA A 25 -15.51 -23.53 -6.03
C ALA A 25 -14.86 -22.16 -6.35
N CYS A 26 -15.63 -21.19 -6.85
CA CYS A 26 -15.21 -19.78 -6.98
C CYS A 26 -16.00 -18.84 -6.06
N THR A 27 -16.77 -19.37 -5.11
CA THR A 27 -17.49 -18.53 -4.14
C THR A 27 -16.58 -18.21 -2.98
N SER A 28 -16.50 -16.93 -2.62
CA SER A 28 -15.86 -16.48 -1.38
C SER A 28 -16.34 -17.36 -0.22
N PRO A 29 -15.49 -17.66 0.77
CA PRO A 29 -15.94 -18.40 1.95
C PRO A 29 -17.20 -17.75 2.53
N PRO A 30 -18.13 -18.53 3.11
CA PRO A 30 -19.31 -17.96 3.74
C PRO A 30 -18.90 -17.08 4.93
N PRO A 31 -19.71 -16.06 5.28
CA PRO A 31 -19.44 -15.21 6.43
C PRO A 31 -19.37 -16.03 7.72
N PRO A 32 -18.65 -15.54 8.75
CA PRO A 32 -18.55 -16.23 10.03
C PRO A 32 -19.93 -16.56 10.59
N ALA A 33 -20.10 -17.78 11.11
CA ALA A 33 -21.39 -18.27 11.53
C ALA A 33 -22.04 -17.32 12.57
N GLY A 34 -23.23 -16.82 12.23
CA GLY A 34 -24.00 -15.93 13.09
C GLY A 34 -23.62 -14.44 13.03
N SER A 35 -22.62 -14.05 12.24
CA SER A 35 -22.20 -12.64 12.05
C SER A 35 -23.34 -11.78 11.49
N GLU A 36 -23.96 -12.19 10.38
CA GLU A 36 -25.09 -11.47 9.77
C GLU A 36 -26.28 -11.31 10.72
N SER A 37 -26.63 -12.37 11.46
CA SER A 37 -27.68 -12.32 12.46
C SER A 37 -27.32 -11.45 13.67
N ALA A 38 -26.04 -11.39 14.03
CA ALA A 38 -25.55 -10.51 15.10
C ALA A 38 -25.57 -9.04 14.65
N LEU A 39 -25.18 -8.75 13.40
CA LEU A 39 -25.25 -7.42 12.81
C LEU A 39 -26.70 -6.94 12.69
N ALA A 40 -27.62 -7.76 12.17
CA ALA A 40 -29.04 -7.42 12.10
C ALA A 40 -29.63 -7.08 13.48
N LYS A 41 -29.28 -7.85 14.51
CA LYS A 41 -29.68 -7.54 15.90
C LYS A 41 -29.05 -6.25 16.41
N LEU A 42 -27.81 -5.95 16.02
CA LEU A 42 -27.15 -4.70 16.37
C LEU A 42 -27.87 -3.51 15.72
N ILE A 43 -28.14 -3.57 14.41
CA ILE A 43 -28.90 -2.56 13.65
C ILE A 43 -30.23 -2.27 14.36
N THR A 44 -31.05 -3.29 14.64
CA THR A 44 -32.34 -3.10 15.33
C THR A 44 -32.22 -2.47 16.71
N ARG A 45 -31.10 -2.67 17.43
CA ARG A 45 -30.87 -2.00 18.71
C ARG A 45 -30.47 -0.54 18.53
N ILE A 46 -29.65 -0.25 17.52
CA ILE A 46 -29.19 1.10 17.20
C ILE A 46 -30.34 1.97 16.71
N GLU A 47 -31.21 1.47 15.83
CA GLU A 47 -32.40 2.17 15.34
C GLU A 47 -33.37 2.59 16.45
N ARG A 48 -33.34 1.91 17.60
CA ARG A 48 -34.19 2.22 18.75
C ARG A 48 -33.59 3.29 19.67
N LEU A 49 -32.35 3.71 19.42
CA LEU A 49 -31.69 4.71 20.26
C LEU A 49 -32.27 6.10 19.98
N PRO A 50 -32.49 6.93 21.02
CA PRO A 50 -32.89 8.32 20.83
C PRO A 50 -31.83 9.11 20.03
N GLY A 51 -32.26 9.75 18.96
CA GLY A 51 -31.41 10.54 18.07
C GLY A 51 -30.96 9.81 16.79
N VAL A 52 -31.34 8.54 16.60
CA VAL A 52 -31.02 7.76 15.39
C VAL A 52 -32.23 7.78 14.44
N ASP A 53 -31.98 8.12 13.18
CA ASP A 53 -32.98 8.09 12.11
C ASP A 53 -32.97 6.71 11.43
N THR A 54 -31.81 6.32 10.90
CA THR A 54 -31.62 5.04 10.20
C THR A 54 -30.29 4.38 10.58
N ALA A 55 -30.24 3.06 10.48
CA ALA A 55 -28.99 2.32 10.54
C ALA A 55 -29.01 1.20 9.50
N ASP A 56 -27.91 1.05 8.76
CA ASP A 56 -27.73 0.01 7.77
C ASP A 56 -26.35 -0.64 7.95
N GLY A 57 -26.16 -1.84 7.43
CA GLY A 57 -24.88 -2.50 7.58
C GLY A 57 -24.76 -3.79 6.79
N GLU A 58 -23.52 -4.16 6.53
CA GLU A 58 -23.16 -5.34 5.78
C GLU A 58 -21.98 -6.09 6.41
N VAL A 59 -21.87 -7.38 6.08
CA VAL A 59 -20.72 -8.22 6.43
C VAL A 59 -20.01 -8.62 5.14
N ARG A 60 -18.74 -8.29 5.02
CA ARG A 60 -17.94 -8.60 3.82
C ARG A 60 -16.52 -9.06 4.15
N PRO A 61 -15.91 -9.90 3.30
CA PRO A 61 -14.49 -10.23 3.45
C PRO A 61 -13.63 -8.99 3.14
N VAL A 62 -12.49 -8.87 3.82
CA VAL A 62 -11.48 -7.83 3.55
C VAL A 62 -10.84 -8.07 2.19
N ASP A 63 -10.36 -9.30 1.98
CA ASP A 63 -9.83 -9.77 0.71
C ASP A 63 -10.30 -11.21 0.47
N ALA A 64 -11.28 -11.38 -0.42
CA ALA A 64 -11.84 -12.69 -0.75
C ALA A 64 -10.83 -13.64 -1.42
N LYS A 65 -9.69 -13.13 -1.90
CA LYS A 65 -8.67 -13.88 -2.62
C LYS A 65 -7.50 -14.27 -1.72
N ASP A 66 -6.93 -13.29 -1.03
CA ASP A 66 -5.64 -13.40 -0.34
C ASP A 66 -5.78 -13.41 1.21
N ASP A 67 -6.86 -12.87 1.78
CA ASP A 67 -7.17 -12.89 3.23
C ASP A 67 -8.60 -13.38 3.52
N ARG A 68 -8.84 -14.63 3.10
CA ARG A 68 -10.16 -15.29 3.10
C ARG A 68 -10.84 -15.39 4.47
N ASN A 69 -10.09 -15.22 5.56
CA ASN A 69 -10.58 -15.40 6.92
C ASN A 69 -10.81 -14.08 7.65
N HIS A 70 -10.44 -12.95 7.06
CA HIS A 70 -10.66 -11.64 7.64
C HIS A 70 -11.95 -11.02 7.12
N TRP A 71 -12.86 -10.73 8.05
CA TRP A 71 -14.18 -10.20 7.78
C TRP A 71 -14.40 -8.89 8.51
N ILE A 72 -15.03 -7.94 7.82
CA ILE A 72 -15.48 -6.67 8.38
C ILE A 72 -17.01 -6.67 8.39
N ALA A 73 -17.57 -6.28 9.53
CA ALA A 73 -18.95 -5.82 9.63
C ALA A 73 -18.91 -4.28 9.59
N SER A 74 -19.56 -3.68 8.60
CA SER A 74 -19.69 -2.22 8.51
C SER A 74 -21.08 -1.81 8.97
N LEU A 75 -21.17 -0.78 9.82
CA LEU A 75 -22.42 -0.21 10.31
C LEU A 75 -22.42 1.29 10.03
N GLU A 76 -23.36 1.74 9.20
CA GLU A 76 -23.60 3.14 8.90
C GLU A 76 -24.85 3.61 9.62
N VAL A 77 -24.77 4.73 10.34
CA VAL A 77 -25.86 5.28 11.15
C VAL A 77 -26.09 6.74 10.76
N THR A 78 -27.33 7.09 10.42
CA THR A 78 -27.73 8.49 10.22
C THR A 78 -28.51 8.98 11.42
N THR A 79 -28.19 10.16 11.93
CA THR A 79 -28.86 10.75 13.10
C THR A 79 -29.83 11.85 12.71
N ASP A 80 -30.94 11.99 13.44
CA ASP A 80 -31.89 13.12 13.28
C ASP A 80 -31.58 14.30 14.23
N THR A 81 -30.63 14.09 15.15
CA THR A 81 -30.16 15.07 16.13
C THR A 81 -28.78 15.63 15.77
N THR A 82 -28.49 16.86 16.18
CA THR A 82 -27.16 17.47 16.07
C THR A 82 -26.27 17.21 17.30
N ASP A 83 -26.83 16.61 18.35
CA ASP A 83 -26.13 16.33 19.61
C ASP A 83 -25.22 15.11 19.49
N LEU A 84 -23.91 15.33 19.67
CA LEU A 84 -22.89 14.28 19.61
C LEU A 84 -23.00 13.24 20.75
N ALA A 85 -23.80 13.48 21.79
CA ALA A 85 -24.08 12.45 22.81
C ALA A 85 -24.75 11.19 22.23
N VAL A 86 -25.31 11.25 21.01
CA VAL A 86 -25.79 10.07 20.28
C VAL A 86 -24.65 9.10 19.95
N ALA A 87 -23.44 9.61 19.64
CA ALA A 87 -22.27 8.78 19.33
C ALA A 87 -21.88 7.90 20.53
N GLU A 88 -21.94 8.44 21.74
CA GLU A 88 -21.68 7.66 22.96
C GLU A 88 -22.71 6.53 23.14
N ARG A 89 -24.00 6.78 22.88
CA ARG A 89 -25.04 5.74 22.97
C ARG A 89 -24.84 4.64 21.93
N ILE A 90 -24.47 5.03 20.71
CA ILE A 90 -24.13 4.10 19.62
C ILE A 90 -22.90 3.27 20.03
N ARG A 91 -21.82 3.89 20.49
CA ARG A 91 -20.61 3.22 20.98
C ARG A 91 -20.91 2.18 22.04
N HIS A 92 -21.67 2.54 23.08
CA HIS A 92 -22.03 1.60 24.15
C HIS A 92 -22.83 0.40 23.64
N THR A 93 -23.70 0.62 22.65
CA THR A 93 -24.52 -0.44 22.04
C THR A 93 -23.70 -1.32 21.10
N ALA A 94 -22.74 -0.74 20.38
CA ALA A 94 -21.84 -1.38 19.43
C ALA A 94 -20.61 -2.05 20.08
N ALA A 95 -20.28 -1.71 21.33
CA ALA A 95 -19.08 -2.19 22.04
C ALA A 95 -18.93 -3.72 22.12
N ARG A 96 -20.04 -4.47 21.99
CA ARG A 96 -20.01 -5.94 21.97
C ARG A 96 -19.56 -6.53 20.62
N GLY A 97 -19.44 -5.69 19.59
CA GLY A 97 -19.04 -6.08 18.26
C GLY A 97 -20.04 -6.97 17.53
N VAL A 98 -19.57 -7.54 16.42
CA VAL A 98 -20.25 -8.56 15.63
C VAL A 98 -19.36 -9.80 15.63
N THR A 99 -19.96 -10.96 15.89
CA THR A 99 -19.22 -12.22 16.11
C THR A 99 -18.36 -12.57 14.90
N GLY A 100 -17.07 -12.79 15.13
CA GLY A 100 -16.13 -13.28 14.12
C GLY A 100 -15.71 -12.24 13.08
N THR A 101 -16.01 -10.96 13.30
CA THR A 101 -15.70 -9.86 12.38
C THR A 101 -15.07 -8.68 13.12
N THR A 102 -14.27 -7.88 12.42
CA THR A 102 -13.92 -6.53 12.88
C THR A 102 -15.10 -5.60 12.59
N LEU A 103 -15.62 -4.91 13.61
CA LEU A 103 -16.73 -3.96 13.44
C LEU A 103 -16.18 -2.56 13.15
N THR A 104 -16.60 -1.96 12.04
CA THR A 104 -16.41 -0.54 11.74
C THR A 104 -17.75 0.17 11.84
N VAL A 105 -17.77 1.35 12.48
CA VAL A 105 -19.00 2.12 12.67
C VAL A 105 -18.77 3.54 12.14
N SER A 106 -19.74 4.05 11.40
CA SER A 106 -19.74 5.41 10.87
C SER A 106 -21.07 6.08 11.23
N VAL A 107 -21.01 7.29 11.79
CA VAL A 107 -22.20 8.05 12.21
C VAL A 107 -22.24 9.39 11.47
N ASP A 108 -23.25 9.59 10.62
CA ASP A 108 -23.54 10.88 9.97
C ASP A 108 -24.43 11.72 10.89
N VAL A 109 -23.87 12.82 11.40
CA VAL A 109 -24.55 13.79 12.24
C VAL A 109 -24.87 15.05 11.42
N PRO A 110 -26.17 15.43 11.32
CA PRO A 110 -26.62 16.50 10.44
C PRO A 110 -26.12 17.87 10.89
N ARG A 111 -26.29 18.83 9.98
CA ARG A 111 -25.97 20.24 10.20
C ARG A 111 -26.83 20.84 11.31
N GLY A 112 -26.21 21.57 12.23
CA GLY A 112 -26.89 22.42 13.20
C GLY A 112 -26.90 23.89 12.82
N ARG A 113 -27.54 24.73 13.65
CA ARG A 113 -27.58 26.19 13.41
C ARG A 113 -26.21 26.84 13.42
N ALA A 114 -25.33 26.38 14.30
CA ALA A 114 -23.97 26.89 14.49
C ALA A 114 -22.92 25.78 14.34
N SER A 115 -23.27 24.68 13.66
CA SER A 115 -22.35 23.55 13.51
C SER A 115 -22.45 22.90 12.14
N ALA A 116 -21.31 22.58 11.54
CA ALA A 116 -21.22 21.84 10.29
C ALA A 116 -21.68 20.38 10.47
N PRO A 117 -22.21 19.70 9.44
CA PRO A 117 -22.45 18.26 9.46
C PRO A 117 -21.12 17.49 9.54
N VAL A 118 -21.13 16.31 10.14
CA VAL A 118 -19.93 15.49 10.34
C VAL A 118 -20.24 14.00 10.20
N ILE A 119 -19.34 13.27 9.56
CA ILE A 119 -19.25 11.81 9.65
C ILE A 119 -18.13 11.47 10.64
N ILE A 120 -18.41 10.65 11.65
CA ILE A 120 -17.44 10.24 12.68
C ILE A 120 -17.43 8.73 12.90
N ASP A 121 -16.28 8.20 13.28
CA ASP A 121 -16.20 6.92 14.00
C ASP A 121 -16.57 7.14 15.48
N PRO A 122 -17.73 6.61 15.96
CA PRO A 122 -18.14 6.79 17.35
C PRO A 122 -17.36 5.90 18.33
N MET A 123 -16.57 4.94 17.83
CA MET A 123 -15.82 3.99 18.66
C MET A 123 -14.65 4.67 19.37
N ASP A 124 -14.17 5.80 18.84
CA ASP A 124 -13.10 6.60 19.40
C ASP A 124 -13.67 7.87 20.07
N ALA A 125 -13.46 8.01 21.38
CA ALA A 125 -13.98 9.14 22.15
C ALA A 125 -13.29 10.46 21.79
N ASP A 126 -12.00 10.41 21.48
CA ASP A 126 -11.18 11.58 21.20
C ASP A 126 -11.56 12.16 19.82
N VAL A 127 -11.88 11.29 18.86
CA VAL A 127 -12.46 11.67 17.56
C VAL A 127 -13.80 12.38 17.72
N VAL A 128 -14.68 11.90 18.61
CA VAL A 128 -15.98 12.54 18.87
C VAL A 128 -15.80 13.92 19.51
N GLU A 129 -14.85 14.08 20.44
CA GLU A 129 -14.53 15.38 21.04
C GLU A 129 -13.97 16.35 19.99
N LEU A 130 -12.99 15.90 19.20
CA LEU A 130 -12.38 16.69 18.14
C LEU A 130 -13.42 17.15 17.11
N ALA A 131 -14.34 16.27 16.72
CA ALA A 131 -15.46 16.60 15.85
C ALA A 131 -16.34 17.71 16.44
N GLY A 132 -16.58 17.67 17.76
CA GLY A 132 -17.32 18.69 18.49
C GLY A 132 -16.66 20.08 18.42
N ARG A 133 -15.34 20.13 18.57
CA ARG A 133 -14.57 21.38 18.46
C ARG A 133 -14.55 21.92 17.02
N LEU A 134 -14.11 21.09 16.05
CA LEU A 134 -13.97 21.51 14.65
C LEU A 134 -15.30 21.90 14.01
N ARG A 135 -16.40 21.20 14.31
CA ARG A 135 -17.67 21.48 13.63
C ARG A 135 -18.28 22.82 14.02
N ALA A 136 -17.87 23.41 15.14
CA ALA A 136 -18.31 24.72 15.59
C ALA A 136 -17.59 25.85 14.83
N GLU A 137 -16.52 25.54 14.09
CA GLU A 137 -15.70 26.54 13.42
C GLU A 137 -16.36 27.07 12.14
N PRO A 138 -16.30 28.39 11.89
CA PRO A 138 -16.98 29.03 10.76
C PRO A 138 -16.37 28.68 9.39
N PHE A 139 -15.12 28.24 9.35
CA PHE A 139 -14.44 27.84 8.10
C PHE A 139 -14.85 26.44 7.63
N VAL A 140 -15.56 25.67 8.45
CA VAL A 140 -15.90 24.27 8.19
C VAL A 140 -17.27 24.16 7.53
N ARG A 141 -17.31 23.52 6.35
CA ARG A 141 -18.54 23.22 5.61
C ARG A 141 -19.06 21.82 5.89
N ARG A 142 -18.17 20.83 5.97
CA ARG A 142 -18.46 19.42 6.30
C ARG A 142 -17.19 18.77 6.82
N LEU A 143 -17.35 17.83 7.73
CA LEU A 143 -16.28 17.05 8.31
C LEU A 143 -16.44 15.56 8.04
N TRP A 144 -15.33 14.86 7.96
CA TRP A 144 -15.22 13.41 8.11
C TRP A 144 -14.02 13.16 9.01
N LEU A 145 -14.21 12.48 10.14
CA LEU A 145 -13.12 12.13 11.04
C LEU A 145 -13.09 10.62 11.28
N THR A 146 -11.88 10.06 11.23
CA THR A 146 -11.56 8.71 11.69
C THR A 146 -10.46 8.80 12.76
N PRO A 147 -10.10 7.70 13.42
CA PRO A 147 -8.95 7.70 14.34
C PRO A 147 -7.62 8.06 13.69
N SER A 148 -7.51 7.93 12.37
CA SER A 148 -6.27 8.09 11.62
C SER A 148 -6.13 9.42 10.87
N ASP A 149 -7.24 10.09 10.54
CA ASP A 149 -7.21 11.33 9.75
C ASP A 149 -8.53 12.12 9.88
N ALA A 150 -8.44 13.44 9.66
CA ALA A 150 -9.57 14.36 9.61
C ALA A 150 -9.66 15.06 8.24
N THR A 151 -10.73 14.80 7.50
CA THR A 151 -11.04 15.51 6.24
C THR A 151 -11.97 16.69 6.53
N ILE A 152 -11.48 17.90 6.29
CA ILE A 152 -12.19 19.16 6.52
C ILE A 152 -12.53 19.81 5.18
N ARG A 153 -13.79 19.78 4.78
CA ARG A 153 -14.26 20.54 3.61
C ARG A 153 -14.49 22.00 4.02
N LEU A 154 -13.82 22.91 3.34
CA LEU A 154 -13.87 24.34 3.64
C LEU A 154 -15.14 25.01 3.09
N VAL A 155 -15.56 26.10 3.75
CA VAL A 155 -16.53 27.05 3.22
C VAL A 155 -15.90 27.84 2.07
N GLN A 156 -16.72 28.25 1.10
CA GLN A 156 -16.25 29.06 -0.03
C GLN A 156 -15.70 30.42 0.45
N GLY A 157 -14.64 30.90 -0.20
CA GLY A 157 -14.02 32.20 0.09
C GLY A 157 -13.00 32.23 1.24
N ILE A 158 -12.88 31.14 2.02
CA ILE A 158 -11.81 31.02 3.02
C ILE A 158 -10.51 30.56 2.33
N SER A 159 -9.40 31.22 2.66
CA SER A 159 -8.07 30.83 2.20
C SER A 159 -7.57 29.59 2.96
N PHE A 160 -6.72 28.78 2.33
CA PHE A 160 -6.06 27.67 3.02
C PHE A 160 -5.17 28.19 4.15
N SER A 161 -4.48 29.32 3.96
CA SER A 161 -3.68 29.95 5.01
C SER A 161 -4.50 30.23 6.27
N ASP A 162 -5.66 30.87 6.14
CA ASP A 162 -6.52 31.22 7.27
C ASP A 162 -7.16 29.98 7.93
N ALA A 163 -7.54 28.99 7.10
CA ALA A 163 -8.09 27.74 7.60
C ALA A 163 -7.05 26.94 8.40
N VAL A 164 -5.80 26.89 7.94
CA VAL A 164 -4.70 26.20 8.66
C VAL A 164 -4.36 26.90 9.97
N GLU A 165 -4.35 28.24 9.98
CA GLU A 165 -4.10 29.01 11.21
C GLU A 165 -5.15 28.73 12.29
N GLN A 166 -6.41 28.56 11.90
CA GLN A 166 -7.52 28.23 12.81
C GLN A 166 -7.59 26.74 13.19
N ALA A 167 -7.30 25.83 12.25
CA ALA A 167 -7.46 24.40 12.46
C ALA A 167 -6.35 23.78 13.33
N ARG A 168 -5.09 24.22 13.16
CA ARG A 168 -3.93 23.61 13.86
C ARG A 168 -4.05 23.58 15.38
N PRO A 169 -4.45 24.67 16.07
CA PRO A 169 -4.61 24.65 17.53
C PRO A 169 -5.72 23.71 18.03
N ILE A 170 -6.62 23.26 17.15
CA ILE A 170 -7.74 22.37 17.48
C ILE A 170 -7.37 20.91 17.23
N LEU A 171 -6.59 20.66 16.18
CA LEU A 171 -6.17 19.33 15.73
C LEU A 171 -5.07 18.71 16.59
N ASP A 172 -4.29 19.53 17.32
CA ASP A 172 -3.10 19.08 18.05
C ASP A 172 -2.15 18.31 17.10
N ASP A 173 -1.86 17.04 17.38
CA ASP A 173 -1.03 16.16 16.56
C ASP A 173 -1.84 15.29 15.57
N HIS A 174 -3.16 15.46 15.51
CA HIS A 174 -4.01 14.69 14.60
C HIS A 174 -3.85 15.20 13.15
N PRO A 175 -3.44 14.35 12.20
CA PRO A 175 -3.31 14.76 10.81
C PRO A 175 -4.68 15.12 10.23
N ALA A 176 -4.68 16.06 9.29
CA ALA A 176 -5.91 16.47 8.62
C ALA A 176 -5.68 16.84 7.15
N SER A 177 -6.71 16.74 6.34
CA SER A 177 -6.74 17.23 4.97
C SER A 177 -7.81 18.32 4.80
N LEU A 178 -7.41 19.49 4.30
CA LEU A 178 -8.32 20.58 3.96
C LEU A 178 -8.73 20.47 2.49
N LEU A 179 -10.03 20.46 2.20
CA LEU A 179 -10.57 20.28 0.85
C LEU A 179 -11.42 21.47 0.39
N ARG A 180 -11.16 21.93 -0.84
CA ARG A 180 -11.99 22.91 -1.55
C ARG A 180 -12.00 22.59 -3.05
N GLY A 181 -13.14 22.09 -3.55
CA GLY A 181 -13.22 21.60 -4.92
C GLY A 181 -12.26 20.43 -5.12
N ASP A 182 -11.46 20.49 -6.17
CA ASP A 182 -10.42 19.51 -6.52
C ASP A 182 -9.04 19.84 -5.91
N VAL A 183 -9.02 20.75 -4.93
CA VAL A 183 -7.83 21.08 -4.16
C VAL A 183 -7.88 20.40 -2.80
N SER A 184 -6.82 19.63 -2.48
CA SER A 184 -6.60 18.96 -1.20
C SER A 184 -5.25 19.36 -0.63
N VAL A 185 -5.25 19.86 0.60
CA VAL A 185 -4.03 20.25 1.32
C VAL A 185 -3.99 19.49 2.63
N GLY A 186 -3.16 18.46 2.72
CA GLY A 186 -2.87 17.79 3.97
C GLY A 186 -2.05 18.69 4.90
N ILE A 187 -2.33 18.63 6.20
CA ILE A 187 -1.75 19.50 7.22
C ILE A 187 -1.37 18.67 8.44
N THR A 188 -0.28 19.09 9.07
CA THR A 188 0.15 18.64 10.39
C THR A 188 0.29 19.86 11.30
N ALA A 189 0.72 19.64 12.54
CA ALA A 189 1.06 20.70 13.48
C ALA A 189 2.05 21.73 12.89
N THR A 190 2.93 21.32 11.97
CA THR A 190 4.00 22.18 11.44
C THR A 190 4.06 22.32 9.92
N GLN A 191 3.43 21.41 9.15
CA GLN A 191 3.43 21.45 7.68
C GLN A 191 2.01 21.63 7.12
N PRO A 192 1.85 22.28 5.96
CA PRO A 192 2.84 23.03 5.19
C PRO A 192 3.24 24.36 5.86
N GLY A 193 4.37 24.93 5.45
CA GLY A 193 4.82 26.26 5.90
C GLY A 193 3.95 27.41 5.37
N ARG A 194 4.10 28.60 5.96
CA ARG A 194 3.32 29.80 5.59
C ARG A 194 3.60 30.29 4.17
N ALA A 195 4.82 30.14 3.66
CA ALA A 195 5.16 30.50 2.29
C ALA A 195 4.41 29.62 1.30
N LEU A 196 4.43 28.29 1.50
CA LEU A 196 3.71 27.36 0.63
C LEU A 196 2.19 27.59 0.68
N LEU A 197 1.61 27.82 1.86
CA LEU A 197 0.17 28.11 1.98
C LEU A 197 -0.24 29.35 1.19
N ARG A 198 0.54 30.44 1.28
CA ARG A 198 0.27 31.66 0.49
C ARG A 198 0.44 31.43 -1.00
N THR A 199 1.40 30.60 -1.41
CA THR A 199 1.57 30.20 -2.81
C THR A 199 0.35 29.40 -3.30
N ILE A 200 -0.13 28.43 -2.51
CA ILE A 200 -1.34 27.65 -2.82
C ILE A 200 -2.54 28.60 -2.94
N ASP A 201 -2.74 29.52 -2.00
CA ASP A 201 -3.82 30.51 -2.06
C ASP A 201 -3.74 31.40 -3.30
N GLY A 202 -2.54 31.75 -3.74
CA GLY A 202 -2.33 32.47 -5.00
C GLY A 202 -2.74 31.67 -6.23
N PHE A 203 -2.54 30.35 -6.23
CA PHE A 203 -2.92 29.49 -7.35
C PHE A 203 -4.42 29.21 -7.43
N VAL A 204 -5.09 29.15 -6.28
CA VAL A 204 -6.50 28.73 -6.19
C VAL A 204 -7.47 29.88 -5.90
N GLY A 205 -6.95 31.11 -5.86
CA GLY A 205 -7.73 32.33 -5.64
C GLY A 205 -8.68 32.65 -6.80
N ASP A 206 -9.74 33.40 -6.51
CA ASP A 206 -10.76 33.80 -7.46
C ASP A 206 -10.14 34.59 -8.63
N GLY A 207 -9.93 33.94 -9.78
CA GLY A 207 -9.37 34.52 -11.00
C GLY A 207 -8.24 33.71 -11.66
N HIS A 208 -7.70 32.70 -10.98
CA HIS A 208 -6.70 31.79 -11.53
C HIS A 208 -7.35 30.44 -11.88
N HIS A 209 -7.81 30.31 -13.13
CA HIS A 209 -8.44 29.08 -13.66
C HIS A 209 -7.43 28.08 -14.25
N ASP A 210 -6.14 28.33 -14.05
CA ASP A 210 -5.06 27.57 -14.68
C ASP A 210 -4.75 26.29 -13.87
N VAL A 211 -5.10 26.26 -12.58
CA VAL A 211 -4.99 25.07 -11.72
C VAL A 211 -6.35 24.41 -11.60
N GLU A 212 -6.45 23.19 -12.11
CA GLU A 212 -7.65 22.37 -12.02
C GLU A 212 -7.61 21.49 -10.77
N GLN A 213 -6.47 20.85 -10.49
CA GLN A 213 -6.29 20.02 -9.30
C GLN A 213 -4.98 20.35 -8.62
N LEU A 214 -5.00 20.34 -7.29
CA LEU A 214 -3.82 20.51 -6.47
C LEU A 214 -3.91 19.56 -5.28
N TYR A 215 -2.87 18.75 -5.10
CA TYR A 215 -2.76 17.82 -4.00
C TYR A 215 -1.44 18.06 -3.28
N TYR A 216 -1.52 18.36 -1.98
CA TYR A 216 -0.36 18.43 -1.11
C TYR A 216 -0.46 17.33 -0.04
N SER A 217 0.56 16.48 0.01
CA SER A 217 0.76 15.51 1.08
C SER A 217 1.83 16.04 2.03
N PRO A 218 1.51 16.27 3.31
CA PRO A 218 2.54 16.50 4.30
C PRO A 218 3.36 15.21 4.43
N GLY A 219 4.67 15.36 4.51
CA GLY A 219 5.54 14.24 4.86
C GLY A 219 5.61 14.10 6.38
N THR A 220 6.64 13.41 6.87
CA THR A 220 6.95 13.38 8.30
C THR A 220 8.17 14.24 8.61
N THR A 221 8.24 14.77 9.83
CA THR A 221 9.45 15.48 10.26
C THR A 221 10.53 14.47 10.67
N TYR A 222 11.79 14.91 10.72
CA TYR A 222 12.88 14.07 11.23
C TYR A 222 12.68 13.68 12.70
N ALA A 223 11.97 14.50 13.48
CA ALA A 223 11.64 14.20 14.87
C ALA A 223 10.57 13.11 14.98
N ASP A 224 9.50 13.19 14.18
CA ASP A 224 8.42 12.19 14.17
C ASP A 224 8.95 10.84 13.71
N ALA A 225 9.80 10.84 12.67
CA ALA A 225 10.43 9.64 12.15
C ALA A 225 11.38 8.98 13.16
N ALA A 226 12.05 9.77 14.02
CA ALA A 226 12.87 9.25 15.12
C ALA A 226 12.04 8.60 16.25
N GLN A 227 10.79 9.03 16.41
CA GLN A 227 9.88 8.56 17.46
C GLN A 227 8.97 7.42 17.02
N ALA A 228 8.89 7.16 15.71
CA ALA A 228 8.07 6.09 15.16
C ALA A 228 8.47 4.73 15.77
N PRO A 229 7.53 3.99 16.38
CA PRO A 229 7.84 2.69 16.96
C PRO A 229 8.29 1.72 15.86
N ALA A 230 9.34 0.94 16.13
CA ALA A 230 9.90 -0.05 15.21
C ALA A 230 8.98 -1.27 14.92
N ASP A 231 7.69 -1.17 15.27
CA ASP A 231 6.75 -2.30 15.42
C ASP A 231 5.86 -2.56 14.19
N THR A 232 6.13 -1.95 13.03
CA THR A 232 5.57 -2.51 11.79
C THR A 232 6.37 -3.75 11.41
N ALA A 233 5.75 -4.93 11.52
CA ALA A 233 6.28 -6.26 11.17
C ALA A 233 6.65 -6.45 9.67
N GLN A 234 6.97 -5.37 8.95
CA GLN A 234 7.50 -5.34 7.59
C GLN A 234 8.78 -4.48 7.45
N ALA A 235 9.30 -3.88 8.52
CA ALA A 235 10.61 -3.23 8.49
C ALA A 235 11.71 -4.24 8.89
N PRO A 236 12.62 -4.64 7.99
CA PRO A 236 13.77 -5.44 8.39
C PRO A 236 14.66 -4.60 9.30
N THR A 237 14.79 -5.04 10.56
CA THR A 237 15.82 -4.67 11.54
C THR A 237 16.08 -3.17 11.76
N GLY A 238 15.63 -2.64 12.90
CA GLY A 238 16.31 -1.58 13.69
C GLY A 238 16.68 -0.28 12.98
N THR A 239 16.21 -0.04 11.76
CA THR A 239 16.40 1.20 11.03
C THR A 239 15.37 2.19 11.55
N ALA A 240 15.84 3.33 12.06
CA ALA A 240 14.96 4.44 12.37
C ALA A 240 14.12 4.73 11.11
N ALA A 241 12.82 4.97 11.28
CA ALA A 241 11.98 5.31 10.14
C ALA A 241 12.61 6.50 9.40
N GLU A 242 12.76 6.39 8.09
CA GLU A 242 13.18 7.51 7.27
C GLU A 242 12.02 8.51 7.23
N ALA A 243 12.34 9.81 7.35
CA ALA A 243 11.31 10.83 7.25
C ALA A 243 10.69 10.81 5.84
N GLU A 244 9.38 10.70 5.77
CA GLU A 244 8.63 10.73 4.52
C GLU A 244 8.71 12.14 3.94
N ARG A 245 8.99 12.23 2.64
CA ARG A 245 9.16 13.51 1.97
C ARG A 245 7.80 14.14 1.64
N PRO A 246 7.57 15.43 1.99
CA PRO A 246 6.37 16.14 1.55
C PRO A 246 6.32 16.27 0.03
N TYR A 247 5.13 16.20 -0.54
CA TYR A 247 4.94 16.22 -1.99
C TYR A 247 3.75 17.12 -2.41
N LEU A 248 3.96 17.91 -3.46
CA LEU A 248 2.96 18.77 -4.08
C LEU A 248 2.75 18.38 -5.55
N SER A 249 1.53 18.00 -5.91
CA SER A 249 1.12 17.74 -7.29
C SER A 249 0.15 18.81 -7.76
N ILE A 250 0.41 19.40 -8.92
CA ILE A 250 -0.47 20.39 -9.55
C ILE A 250 -0.76 19.97 -10.99
N SER A 251 -2.04 19.94 -11.36
CA SER A 251 -2.49 19.72 -12.74
C SER A 251 -3.49 20.80 -13.17
N GLY A 252 -3.58 21.01 -14.48
CA GLY A 252 -4.41 22.05 -15.09
C GLY A 252 -3.81 22.55 -16.40
N GLU A 253 -4.34 23.66 -16.90
CA GLU A 253 -3.96 24.26 -18.17
C GLU A 253 -2.96 25.41 -17.99
N ARG A 254 -2.03 25.59 -18.94
CA ARG A 254 -1.11 26.75 -18.99
C ARG A 254 -0.23 26.93 -17.73
N LEU A 255 0.30 25.83 -17.20
CA LEU A 255 1.07 25.79 -15.94
C LEU A 255 2.53 26.32 -16.01
N GLY A 256 2.97 26.91 -17.12
CA GLY A 256 4.38 27.29 -17.32
C GLY A 256 4.95 28.23 -16.24
N ALA A 257 4.12 29.11 -15.66
CA ALA A 257 4.54 30.03 -14.61
C ALA A 257 4.45 29.44 -13.18
N VAL A 258 3.80 28.29 -13.00
CA VAL A 258 3.59 27.67 -11.68
C VAL A 258 4.91 27.14 -11.12
N ALA A 259 5.67 26.39 -11.94
CA ALA A 259 6.97 25.85 -11.55
C ALA A 259 7.94 26.97 -11.13
N ASP A 260 7.96 28.08 -11.87
CA ASP A 260 8.75 29.28 -11.56
C ASP A 260 8.39 29.90 -10.19
N VAL A 261 7.12 29.88 -9.81
CA VAL A 261 6.69 30.35 -8.49
C VAL A 261 7.14 29.37 -7.41
N LEU A 262 7.04 28.06 -7.64
CA LEU A 262 7.44 27.02 -6.68
C LEU A 262 8.94 27.04 -6.39
N VAL A 263 9.80 27.21 -7.40
CA VAL A 263 11.26 27.32 -7.19
C VAL A 263 11.67 28.58 -6.43
N ARG A 264 10.82 29.61 -6.39
CA ARG A 264 11.02 30.83 -5.59
C ARG A 264 10.31 30.78 -4.23
N THR A 265 9.46 29.78 -4.00
CA THR A 265 8.73 29.63 -2.75
C THR A 265 9.64 29.01 -1.71
N LYS A 266 9.72 29.63 -0.53
CA LYS A 266 10.53 29.14 0.58
C LYS A 266 9.96 27.83 1.13
N ASP A 267 10.83 26.88 1.48
CA ASP A 267 10.47 25.71 2.28
C ASP A 267 10.97 25.89 3.73
N GLU A 268 10.14 26.47 4.59
CA GLU A 268 10.59 26.83 5.94
C GLU A 268 10.93 25.62 6.83
N ALA A 269 10.38 24.45 6.56
CA ALA A 269 10.68 23.25 7.32
C ALA A 269 12.04 22.67 6.91
N ALA A 270 12.29 22.58 5.60
CA ALA A 270 13.56 22.09 5.07
C ALA A 270 14.71 23.07 5.28
N ASP A 271 14.47 24.37 5.13
CA ASP A 271 15.47 25.42 5.43
C ASP A 271 15.88 25.43 6.91
N ALA A 272 14.98 24.99 7.80
CA ALA A 272 15.25 24.83 9.22
C ALA A 272 15.77 23.42 9.58
N HIS A 273 16.03 22.56 8.60
CA HIS A 273 16.45 21.16 8.77
C HIS A 273 15.52 20.34 9.68
N ARG A 274 14.20 20.60 9.62
CA ARG A 274 13.20 19.87 10.41
C ARG A 274 12.52 18.75 9.63
N ALA A 275 12.52 18.82 8.30
CA ALA A 275 11.93 17.80 7.44
C ALA A 275 12.64 17.77 6.08
N PRO A 276 12.46 16.69 5.29
CA PRO A 276 12.86 16.63 3.89
C PRO A 276 12.29 17.81 3.10
N ARG A 277 13.05 18.29 2.10
CA ARG A 277 12.57 19.35 1.19
C ARG A 277 11.39 18.87 0.36
N THR A 278 10.35 19.67 0.29
CA THR A 278 9.12 19.39 -0.44
C THR A 278 9.43 19.18 -1.92
N ALA A 279 9.08 18.02 -2.45
CA ALA A 279 9.12 17.74 -3.88
C ALA A 279 7.84 18.28 -4.55
N PHE A 280 7.93 18.71 -5.81
CA PHE A 280 6.75 19.07 -6.58
C PHE A 280 6.75 18.46 -7.98
N SER A 281 5.54 18.31 -8.54
CA SER A 281 5.30 18.01 -9.95
C SER A 281 4.19 18.90 -10.49
N VAL A 282 4.39 19.43 -11.69
CA VAL A 282 3.47 20.35 -12.38
C VAL A 282 3.16 19.82 -13.78
N GLY A 283 1.88 19.59 -14.03
CA GLY A 283 1.34 19.14 -15.32
C GLY A 283 1.64 17.67 -15.64
N LEU A 284 1.01 17.17 -16.71
CA LEU A 284 1.22 15.81 -17.20
C LEU A 284 2.57 15.63 -17.89
N ASP A 285 3.16 16.72 -18.38
CA ASP A 285 4.47 16.74 -19.03
C ASP A 285 5.64 16.60 -18.03
N GLY A 286 5.35 16.59 -16.72
CA GLY A 286 6.27 16.13 -15.69
C GLY A 286 7.34 17.14 -15.26
N THR A 287 7.06 18.45 -15.30
CA THR A 287 7.99 19.42 -14.71
C THR A 287 8.05 19.20 -13.21
N SER A 288 9.17 18.67 -12.73
CA SER A 288 9.38 18.32 -11.33
C SER A 288 10.57 19.08 -10.76
N GLY A 289 10.58 19.26 -9.44
CA GLY A 289 11.63 19.98 -8.76
C GLY A 289 11.44 20.01 -7.26
N TRP A 290 12.18 20.90 -6.60
CA TRP A 290 12.20 21.03 -5.16
C TRP A 290 11.83 22.45 -4.77
N LEU A 291 10.95 22.58 -3.78
CA LEU A 291 10.46 23.88 -3.33
C LEU A 291 11.63 24.77 -2.89
N GLY A 292 11.75 25.95 -3.50
CA GLY A 292 12.81 26.92 -3.19
C GLY A 292 14.18 26.62 -3.81
N LEU A 293 14.31 25.66 -4.72
CA LEU A 293 15.54 25.37 -5.46
C LEU A 293 15.33 25.48 -6.98
N PRO A 294 16.39 25.78 -7.78
CA PRO A 294 16.33 25.75 -9.24
C PRO A 294 15.78 24.42 -9.81
N LEU A 295 15.15 24.46 -10.99
CA LEU A 295 14.55 23.28 -11.62
C LEU A 295 15.56 22.18 -11.98
N ASP A 296 16.82 22.53 -12.18
CA ASP A 296 17.93 21.62 -12.48
C ASP A 296 18.66 21.12 -11.22
N ALA A 297 18.18 21.48 -10.02
CA ALA A 297 18.79 21.03 -8.78
C ALA A 297 18.63 19.51 -8.59
N GLU A 298 19.74 18.86 -8.28
CA GLU A 298 19.75 17.44 -7.87
C GLU A 298 18.91 17.21 -6.61
N LYS A 299 18.51 15.95 -6.38
CA LYS A 299 17.74 15.56 -5.20
C LYS A 299 18.48 16.00 -3.92
N PRO A 300 17.87 16.84 -3.06
CA PRO A 300 18.44 17.22 -1.78
C PRO A 300 18.63 15.99 -0.90
N GLN A 301 19.82 15.89 -0.31
CA GLN A 301 20.10 14.88 0.70
C GLN A 301 19.24 15.13 1.93
N ASP A 302 18.51 14.10 2.35
CA ASP A 302 17.70 14.16 3.57
C ASP A 302 18.58 13.87 4.80
N ALA A 303 18.30 14.57 5.90
CA ALA A 303 18.90 14.22 7.17
C ALA A 303 18.35 12.86 7.63
N THR A 304 19.20 12.04 8.22
CA THR A 304 18.74 10.86 8.94
C THR A 304 18.19 11.28 10.31
N ALA A 305 17.11 10.63 10.74
CA ALA A 305 16.43 10.93 12.00
C ALA A 305 17.41 10.90 13.20
N PRO A 306 17.38 11.87 14.14
CA PRO A 306 18.31 11.92 15.27
C PRO A 306 18.22 10.64 16.11
N GLY A 307 19.31 9.88 16.18
CA GLY A 307 19.33 8.54 16.79
C GLY A 307 19.92 7.45 15.88
N THR A 308 20.12 7.76 14.60
CA THR A 308 21.07 6.99 13.78
C THR A 308 22.47 7.19 14.35
N PRO A 309 23.27 6.12 14.53
CA PRO A 309 24.70 6.29 14.72
C PRO A 309 25.20 7.14 13.55
N THR A 310 25.81 8.28 13.86
CA THR A 310 26.75 8.95 12.94
C THR A 310 27.57 7.86 12.31
N SER A 311 27.60 7.81 10.98
CA SER A 311 28.30 6.83 10.17
C SER A 311 29.45 6.19 10.95
N GLY A 312 29.27 4.92 11.33
CA GLY A 312 30.41 4.09 11.65
C GLY A 312 31.44 4.21 10.51
N PRO A 313 32.72 3.88 10.76
CA PRO A 313 33.74 3.95 9.72
C PRO A 313 33.16 3.34 8.44
N SER A 314 33.24 4.10 7.32
CA SER A 314 32.76 3.70 6.00
C SER A 314 32.87 2.19 5.87
N PRO A 315 31.77 1.44 5.64
CA PRO A 315 31.87 -0.01 5.55
C PRO A 315 32.98 -0.33 4.55
N THR A 316 33.94 -1.13 4.99
CA THR A 316 35.04 -1.57 4.13
C THR A 316 34.40 -2.03 2.82
N PRO A 317 34.83 -1.51 1.65
CA PRO A 317 34.25 -1.92 0.38
C PRO A 317 34.21 -3.45 0.32
N TRP A 318 33.03 -4.01 0.03
CA TRP A 318 32.89 -5.46 -0.09
C TRP A 318 33.92 -5.97 -1.09
N VAL A 319 34.77 -6.89 -0.62
CA VAL A 319 35.75 -7.59 -1.45
C VAL A 319 35.13 -8.94 -1.79
N PRO A 320 34.74 -9.20 -3.05
CA PRO A 320 34.13 -10.47 -3.43
C PRO A 320 35.09 -11.62 -3.14
N ALA A 321 34.60 -12.65 -2.45
CA ALA A 321 35.31 -13.91 -2.32
C ALA A 321 35.36 -14.60 -3.70
N ASP A 322 36.41 -15.40 -3.93
CA ASP A 322 36.50 -16.19 -5.15
C ASP A 322 35.42 -17.27 -5.17
N VAL A 323 34.46 -17.11 -6.08
CA VAL A 323 33.36 -18.06 -6.32
C VAL A 323 33.41 -18.64 -7.74
N SER A 324 34.59 -18.61 -8.39
CA SER A 324 34.75 -19.04 -9.78
C SER A 324 34.32 -20.50 -10.01
N ASP A 325 34.64 -21.41 -9.08
CA ASP A 325 34.22 -22.82 -9.14
C ASP A 325 32.70 -22.98 -9.05
N ARG A 326 32.03 -22.12 -8.27
CA ARG A 326 30.57 -22.09 -8.16
C ARG A 326 29.95 -21.52 -9.41
N ALA A 327 30.49 -20.43 -9.94
CA ALA A 327 30.04 -19.86 -11.21
C ALA A 327 30.18 -20.87 -12.36
N ALA A 328 31.24 -21.68 -12.39
CA ALA A 328 31.40 -22.77 -13.35
C ALA A 328 30.32 -23.86 -13.15
N THR A 329 30.04 -24.25 -11.91
CA THR A 329 28.96 -25.20 -11.58
C THR A 329 27.58 -24.69 -12.03
N LEU A 330 27.26 -23.42 -11.73
CA LEU A 330 25.99 -22.80 -12.14
C LEU A 330 25.87 -22.65 -13.66
N ARG A 331 26.98 -22.30 -14.33
CA ARG A 331 27.03 -22.24 -15.79
C ARG A 331 26.71 -23.60 -16.40
N ALA A 332 27.42 -24.65 -15.99
CA ALA A 332 27.18 -26.00 -16.50
C ALA A 332 25.75 -26.49 -16.22
N PHE A 333 25.17 -26.12 -15.08
CA PHE A 333 23.78 -26.42 -14.75
C PHE A 333 22.78 -25.76 -15.72
N LEU A 334 22.94 -24.46 -15.99
CA LEU A 334 22.05 -23.75 -16.92
C LEU A 334 22.29 -24.14 -18.38
N GLU A 335 23.50 -24.52 -18.78
CA GLU A 335 23.78 -25.07 -20.11
C GLU A 335 23.04 -26.40 -20.31
N ARG A 336 23.11 -27.34 -19.34
CA ARG A 336 22.31 -28.58 -19.39
C ARG A 336 20.81 -28.32 -19.40
N SER A 337 20.36 -27.29 -18.69
CA SER A 337 18.96 -26.88 -18.68
C SER A 337 18.51 -26.36 -20.04
N ALA A 338 19.34 -25.55 -20.71
CA ALA A 338 19.08 -25.10 -22.07
C ALA A 338 19.08 -26.27 -23.07
N ASP A 339 20.03 -27.21 -22.93
CA ASP A 339 20.06 -28.42 -23.75
C ASP A 339 18.81 -29.28 -23.57
N ALA A 340 18.29 -29.41 -22.33
CA ALA A 340 17.04 -30.11 -22.06
C ALA A 340 15.82 -29.42 -22.69
N ALA A 341 15.82 -28.10 -22.80
CA ALA A 341 14.82 -27.32 -23.53
C ALA A 341 14.98 -27.42 -25.07
N GLY A 342 16.03 -28.07 -25.56
CA GLY A 342 16.23 -28.38 -26.99
C GLY A 342 16.97 -27.30 -27.79
N VAL A 343 17.40 -26.20 -27.17
CA VAL A 343 18.15 -25.12 -27.86
C VAL A 343 19.32 -24.67 -26.99
N PRO A 344 20.55 -24.61 -27.52
CA PRO A 344 21.68 -24.06 -26.77
C PRO A 344 21.43 -22.58 -26.47
N ALA A 345 21.74 -22.15 -25.26
CA ALA A 345 21.56 -20.77 -24.83
C ALA A 345 22.82 -20.23 -24.14
N THR A 346 23.10 -18.94 -24.34
CA THR A 346 24.26 -18.30 -23.71
C THR A 346 24.00 -18.08 -22.22
N VAL A 347 24.86 -18.65 -21.37
CA VAL A 347 24.79 -18.45 -19.92
C VAL A 347 25.71 -17.33 -19.48
N THR A 348 25.11 -16.32 -18.86
CA THR A 348 25.83 -15.23 -18.19
C THR A 348 26.01 -15.59 -16.72
N THR A 349 27.22 -15.44 -16.19
CA THR A 349 27.49 -15.61 -14.75
C THR A 349 27.90 -14.30 -14.13
N GLY A 350 27.46 -14.08 -12.90
CA GLY A 350 27.79 -12.92 -12.10
C GLY A 350 28.24 -13.32 -10.69
N THR A 351 28.56 -12.29 -9.92
CA THR A 351 28.90 -12.40 -8.51
C THR A 351 28.13 -11.32 -7.77
N GLU A 352 27.45 -11.71 -6.71
CA GLU A 352 26.59 -10.82 -5.94
C GLU A 352 26.92 -10.95 -4.45
N GLN A 353 26.73 -9.84 -3.74
CA GLN A 353 26.85 -9.79 -2.28
C GLN A 353 25.63 -10.48 -1.66
N CYS A 354 25.85 -11.32 -0.65
CA CYS A 354 24.78 -12.07 0.00
C CYS A 354 24.98 -12.18 1.51
N ALA A 355 23.87 -12.37 2.22
CA ALA A 355 23.86 -12.69 3.63
C ALA A 355 23.81 -14.23 3.81
N PRO A 356 24.40 -14.79 4.89
CA PRO A 356 24.31 -16.22 5.17
C PRO A 356 22.86 -16.71 5.24
N THR A 357 22.62 -17.97 4.86
CA THR A 357 21.29 -18.58 4.84
C THR A 357 20.58 -18.45 6.20
N GLY A 358 19.38 -17.85 6.18
CA GLY A 358 18.56 -17.59 7.38
C GLY A 358 18.55 -16.13 7.85
N SER A 359 19.36 -15.26 7.25
CA SER A 359 19.27 -13.81 7.42
C SER A 359 18.61 -13.17 6.21
N SER A 360 17.64 -12.28 6.44
CA SER A 360 17.19 -11.36 5.38
C SER A 360 18.32 -10.37 5.10
N TRP A 361 18.32 -9.79 3.89
CA TRP A 361 19.33 -8.85 3.40
C TRP A 361 19.82 -7.89 4.50
N SER A 362 21.12 -7.85 4.75
CA SER A 362 21.77 -7.00 5.74
C SER A 362 22.77 -6.07 5.05
N PRO A 363 22.86 -4.79 5.41
CA PRO A 363 23.94 -3.90 4.96
C PRO A 363 25.33 -4.37 5.42
N ASP A 364 25.39 -5.27 6.41
CA ASP A 364 26.62 -5.94 6.88
C ASP A 364 26.85 -7.31 6.20
N ALA A 365 26.14 -7.61 5.11
CA ALA A 365 26.31 -8.86 4.37
C ALA A 365 27.72 -8.95 3.75
N THR A 366 28.65 -9.63 4.41
CA THR A 366 30.02 -9.76 3.88
C THR A 366 30.17 -10.87 2.84
N GLY A 367 29.15 -11.72 2.71
CA GLY A 367 29.25 -12.91 1.91
C GLY A 367 29.15 -12.67 0.41
N THR A 368 29.61 -13.65 -0.36
CA THR A 368 29.64 -13.65 -1.82
C THR A 368 28.91 -14.89 -2.34
N ARG A 369 28.08 -14.72 -3.38
CA ARG A 369 27.49 -15.83 -4.12
C ARG A 369 27.74 -15.69 -5.61
N ALA A 370 27.83 -16.83 -6.27
CA ALA A 370 27.76 -16.88 -7.72
C ALA A 370 26.28 -16.83 -8.15
N THR A 371 26.01 -16.11 -9.24
CA THR A 371 24.73 -16.11 -9.93
C THR A 371 24.93 -16.54 -11.38
N ALA A 372 23.92 -17.16 -11.96
CA ALA A 372 23.88 -17.46 -13.38
C ALA A 372 22.49 -17.21 -13.93
N SER A 373 22.43 -16.70 -15.16
CA SER A 373 21.17 -16.46 -15.87
C SER A 373 21.29 -16.80 -17.35
N SER A 374 20.20 -17.29 -17.93
CA SER A 374 20.10 -17.61 -19.35
C SER A 374 18.69 -17.32 -19.86
N VAL A 375 18.58 -16.89 -21.11
CA VAL A 375 17.31 -16.85 -21.83
C VAL A 375 17.40 -17.86 -22.96
N VAL A 376 16.60 -18.92 -22.86
CA VAL A 376 16.56 -20.01 -23.84
C VAL A 376 15.50 -19.68 -24.88
N PRO A 377 15.89 -19.45 -26.16
CA PRO A 377 14.97 -18.96 -27.19
C PRO A 377 14.17 -20.11 -27.80
N VAL A 378 13.34 -20.78 -26.99
CA VAL A 378 12.59 -21.98 -27.36
C VAL A 378 11.63 -21.76 -28.53
N PHE A 379 11.15 -20.53 -28.73
CA PHE A 379 10.26 -20.19 -29.84
C PHE A 379 10.92 -20.25 -31.23
N GLN A 380 12.23 -20.50 -31.30
CA GLN A 380 12.92 -20.80 -32.55
C GLN A 380 12.61 -22.21 -33.06
N ILE A 381 12.13 -23.11 -32.20
CA ILE A 381 11.92 -24.54 -32.53
C ILE A 381 10.50 -25.03 -32.23
N VAL A 382 9.76 -24.36 -31.34
CA VAL A 382 8.39 -24.75 -30.94
C VAL A 382 7.48 -23.52 -30.82
N ASP A 383 6.18 -23.68 -31.11
CA ASP A 383 5.19 -22.59 -31.00
C ASP A 383 4.70 -22.35 -29.57
N ASP A 384 4.97 -23.30 -28.65
CA ASP A 384 4.59 -23.26 -27.24
C ASP A 384 5.80 -23.62 -26.36
N ALA A 385 5.99 -22.85 -25.29
CA ALA A 385 7.08 -23.05 -24.34
C ALA A 385 6.79 -24.13 -23.29
N GLN A 386 5.57 -24.71 -23.25
CA GLN A 386 5.17 -25.70 -22.26
C GLN A 386 6.03 -26.98 -22.30
N GLU A 387 6.25 -27.56 -23.48
CA GLU A 387 7.06 -28.80 -23.61
C GLU A 387 8.54 -28.58 -23.21
N PRO A 388 9.23 -27.50 -23.66
CA PRO A 388 10.55 -27.15 -23.15
C PRO A 388 10.57 -26.84 -21.64
N PHE A 389 9.54 -26.20 -21.11
CA PHE A 389 9.42 -25.91 -19.67
C PHE A 389 9.35 -27.21 -18.85
N ASP A 390 8.54 -28.16 -19.31
CA ASP A 390 8.38 -29.47 -18.66
C ASP A 390 9.69 -30.28 -18.73
N ALA A 391 10.44 -30.19 -19.83
CA ALA A 391 11.74 -30.83 -19.97
C ALA A 391 12.78 -30.27 -18.97
N VAL A 392 12.85 -28.96 -18.81
CA VAL A 392 13.76 -28.31 -17.85
C VAL A 392 13.40 -28.68 -16.41
N THR A 393 12.11 -28.61 -16.06
CA THR A 393 11.67 -28.92 -14.68
C THR A 393 11.77 -30.41 -14.35
N ALA A 394 11.61 -31.31 -15.33
CA ALA A 394 11.89 -32.72 -15.18
C ALA A 394 13.37 -32.99 -14.91
N LEU A 395 14.28 -32.31 -15.64
CA LEU A 395 15.72 -32.36 -15.37
C LEU A 395 16.03 -31.92 -13.94
N TRP A 396 15.52 -30.76 -13.51
CA TRP A 396 15.78 -30.24 -12.15
C TRP A 396 15.25 -31.17 -11.05
N THR A 397 14.08 -31.77 -11.28
CA THR A 397 13.53 -32.80 -10.37
C THR A 397 14.47 -34.01 -10.27
N SER A 398 15.03 -34.47 -11.40
CA SER A 398 15.97 -35.59 -11.44
C SER A 398 17.31 -35.27 -10.76
N GLU A 399 17.73 -34.00 -10.77
CA GLU A 399 18.91 -33.51 -10.06
C GLU A 399 18.63 -33.18 -8.58
N GLY A 400 17.41 -33.48 -8.09
CA GLY A 400 17.05 -33.41 -6.67
C GLY A 400 16.45 -32.09 -6.20
N PHE A 401 16.11 -31.18 -7.11
CA PHE A 401 15.42 -29.93 -6.77
C PHE A 401 13.93 -30.18 -6.50
N ARG A 402 13.35 -29.32 -5.67
CA ARG A 402 11.92 -29.28 -5.39
C ARG A 402 11.39 -27.87 -5.55
N VAL A 403 10.13 -27.75 -5.95
CA VAL A 403 9.43 -26.47 -6.04
C VAL A 403 9.32 -25.87 -4.63
N SER A 404 9.85 -24.66 -4.46
CA SER A 404 9.83 -23.91 -3.21
C SER A 404 8.80 -22.78 -3.22
N GLY A 405 8.36 -22.34 -4.41
CA GLY A 405 7.31 -21.33 -4.53
C GLY A 405 6.99 -20.97 -5.97
N ARG A 406 5.93 -20.18 -6.15
CA ARG A 406 5.54 -19.60 -7.44
C ARG A 406 5.06 -18.17 -7.23
N ALA A 407 5.61 -17.23 -7.99
CA ALA A 407 5.17 -15.83 -7.97
C ALA A 407 5.28 -15.21 -9.36
N MET A 408 4.27 -14.45 -9.78
CA MET A 408 4.28 -13.70 -11.05
C MET A 408 4.65 -14.53 -12.29
N GLY A 409 4.19 -15.79 -12.33
CA GLY A 409 4.49 -16.72 -13.44
C GLY A 409 5.94 -17.24 -13.47
N ARG A 410 6.70 -17.07 -12.38
CA ARG A 410 8.01 -17.66 -12.16
C ARG A 410 7.92 -18.78 -11.12
N ASP A 411 8.53 -19.92 -11.44
CA ASP A 411 8.65 -21.06 -10.55
C ASP A 411 10.02 -21.04 -9.89
N TYR A 412 10.03 -21.17 -8.57
CA TYR A 412 11.23 -21.21 -7.74
C TYR A 412 11.47 -22.63 -7.25
N TRP A 413 12.73 -23.03 -7.30
CA TRP A 413 13.21 -24.36 -6.97
C TRP A 413 14.37 -24.25 -5.99
N SER A 414 14.43 -25.18 -5.04
CA SER A 414 15.50 -25.26 -4.05
C SER A 414 16.09 -26.66 -3.97
N SER A 415 17.40 -26.74 -3.78
CA SER A 415 18.11 -27.98 -3.48
C SER A 415 17.90 -28.38 -2.02
N SER A 416 17.57 -29.65 -1.76
CA SER A 416 17.39 -30.16 -0.38
C SER A 416 18.70 -30.45 0.35
N THR A 417 19.84 -30.43 -0.35
CA THR A 417 21.16 -30.83 0.19
C THR A 417 22.06 -29.64 0.50
N GLY A 418 21.63 -28.41 0.20
CA GLY A 418 22.48 -27.21 0.33
C GLY A 418 23.69 -27.20 -0.60
N ALA A 419 23.72 -28.10 -1.60
CA ALA A 419 24.71 -28.10 -2.68
C ALA A 419 24.36 -27.04 -3.73
N ASP A 420 25.34 -26.63 -4.53
CA ASP A 420 25.15 -25.67 -5.62
C ASP A 420 24.58 -26.37 -6.88
N PRO A 421 23.57 -25.80 -7.56
CA PRO A 421 22.83 -24.59 -7.19
C PRO A 421 21.98 -24.75 -5.92
N ALA A 422 22.01 -23.73 -5.05
CA ALA A 422 21.16 -23.70 -3.86
C ALA A 422 19.70 -23.45 -4.26
N THR A 423 19.50 -22.51 -5.19
CA THR A 423 18.19 -22.14 -5.73
C THR A 423 18.26 -22.00 -7.25
N ALA A 424 17.13 -22.24 -7.90
CA ALA A 424 16.93 -22.01 -9.32
C ALA A 424 15.54 -21.43 -9.57
N SER A 425 15.36 -20.71 -10.67
CA SER A 425 14.05 -20.23 -11.09
C SER A 425 13.88 -20.28 -12.60
N ILE A 426 12.64 -20.54 -13.02
CA ILE A 426 12.24 -20.62 -14.43
C ILE A 426 10.98 -19.79 -14.65
N ARG A 427 10.95 -19.02 -15.73
CA ARG A 427 9.79 -18.24 -16.15
C ARG A 427 9.66 -18.22 -17.66
N GLY A 428 8.43 -18.39 -18.16
CA GLY A 428 8.10 -18.07 -19.55
C GLY A 428 8.12 -16.56 -19.80
N THR A 429 8.78 -16.14 -20.87
CA THR A 429 8.88 -14.75 -21.34
C THR A 429 8.54 -14.67 -22.82
N VAL A 430 8.44 -13.46 -23.37
CA VAL A 430 8.24 -13.26 -24.82
C VAL A 430 9.42 -13.74 -25.65
N ASP A 431 10.62 -13.80 -25.06
CA ASP A 431 11.85 -14.20 -25.73
C ASP A 431 12.20 -15.69 -25.53
N GLY A 432 11.33 -16.45 -24.83
CA GLY A 432 11.51 -17.86 -24.50
C GLY A 432 11.54 -18.12 -22.99
N LEU A 433 12.36 -19.08 -22.53
CA LEU A 433 12.46 -19.43 -21.11
C LEU A 433 13.58 -18.66 -20.42
N SER A 434 13.24 -17.84 -19.43
CA SER A 434 14.19 -17.19 -18.53
C SER A 434 14.55 -18.13 -17.38
N LEU A 435 15.82 -18.53 -17.33
CA LEU A 435 16.40 -19.38 -16.29
C LEU A 435 17.35 -18.56 -15.42
N SER A 436 17.34 -18.82 -14.11
CA SER A 436 18.31 -18.23 -13.18
C SER A 436 18.68 -19.24 -12.10
N ALA A 437 19.92 -19.22 -11.64
CA ALA A 437 20.42 -20.11 -10.60
C ALA A 437 21.40 -19.36 -9.69
N GLU A 438 21.40 -19.71 -8.40
CA GLU A 438 22.22 -19.05 -7.39
C GLU A 438 22.93 -20.10 -6.52
N SER A 439 24.16 -19.81 -6.12
CA SER A 439 24.91 -20.64 -5.18
C SER A 439 24.53 -20.34 -3.72
N VAL A 440 24.94 -21.21 -2.80
CA VAL A 440 24.99 -20.85 -1.38
C VAL A 440 25.89 -19.63 -1.18
N CYS A 441 25.56 -18.83 -0.16
CA CYS A 441 26.37 -17.69 0.22
C CYS A 441 27.63 -18.16 0.95
N VAL A 442 28.82 -17.70 0.54
CA VAL A 442 30.05 -17.91 1.30
C VAL A 442 30.50 -16.65 2.01
N PRO A 443 31.03 -16.76 3.24
CA PRO A 443 31.45 -15.61 4.04
C PRO A 443 32.62 -14.85 3.42
#